data_AF-U6DX82-F1
#
_entry.id   AF-U6DX82-F1
#
_cell.length_a   1.000
_cell.length_b   1.000
_cell.length_c   1.000
_cell.angle_alpha   90.00
_cell.angle_beta   90.00
_cell.angle_gamma   90.00
#
_symmetry.space_group_name_H-M   'P 1'
#
loop_
_entity.id
_entity.type
_entity.pdbx_description
1 polymer ?
#
loop_
_entity_poly.entity_id
_entity_poly.type
_entity_poly.pdbx_seq_one_letter_code
_entity_poly.pdbx_strand_id
1 'polypeptide(L)'
;GGLKNSKHECTLSSQEYVHELRSGISDEKLLNCLESLRVSLTSNPVSWVNNFGHEGLGLLLDVLEKLLDKKQQENIDKKNQYKLIQCLKAFMNNKFGLQRILGDERSLLLLARAIDPKQPNMMTEIVKILSAICIVGEENILDKLLGAITTAAERNNRERFSPIVEGLENHEALQLQVACMQFINALVTSPYELDFRIHLRNEFLRSGLKTMLPDLKEKENDELDIQLKVFDENKEDDLNELSHRLNDIRAEMDDMNEVYHLLYNMLKDTAAENYLLSILQHFLLIRNDYYIRPQYYKIIEECVSQIVLHCSGMDPDFKYRQRLDVDFTHLIDSCVNKAKVEESEQKAVEFSKKFDEEFTA
;
A
#
# COMPACT_ATOMS: atom_id res chain seq x y z
N GLY A 1 -33.57 41.73 42.96
CA GLY A 1 -32.31 41.10 42.56
C GLY A 1 -32.40 39.62 42.88
N GLY A 2 -31.89 38.70 42.09
CA GLY A 2 -31.15 38.83 40.84
C GLY A 2 -30.86 37.43 40.29
N LEU A 3 -30.62 37.41 38.98
CA LEU A 3 -29.85 36.40 38.23
C LEU A 3 -30.52 35.03 38.03
N LYS A 4 -31.51 35.01 37.13
CA LYS A 4 -31.65 33.88 36.20
C LYS A 4 -30.43 33.93 35.26
N ASN A 5 -29.51 32.99 35.39
CA ASN A 5 -28.44 32.76 34.43
C ASN A 5 -29.05 32.31 33.10
N SER A 6 -29.43 33.27 32.27
CA SER A 6 -29.78 33.08 30.87
C SER A 6 -28.49 33.04 30.04
N LYS A 7 -27.81 31.89 30.07
CA LYS A 7 -26.94 31.46 28.97
C LYS A 7 -27.50 30.14 28.46
N HIS A 8 -28.69 30.19 27.86
CA HIS A 8 -28.99 29.25 26.80
C HIS A 8 -28.05 29.63 25.66
N GLU A 9 -26.96 28.87 25.48
CA GLU A 9 -26.27 28.81 24.19
C GLU A 9 -27.35 28.49 23.16
N CYS A 10 -27.70 29.49 22.35
CA CYS A 10 -28.68 29.33 21.29
C CYS A 10 -27.99 28.46 20.23
N THR A 11 -28.18 27.14 20.32
CA THR A 11 -27.70 26.21 19.29
C THR A 11 -28.41 26.56 18.00
N LEU A 12 -27.66 27.16 17.06
CA LEU A 12 -28.15 27.43 15.70
C LEU A 12 -28.76 26.15 15.11
N SER A 13 -29.90 26.31 14.47
CA SER A 13 -30.56 25.25 13.73
C SER A 13 -29.69 24.81 12.54
N SER A 14 -29.89 23.58 12.06
CA SER A 14 -29.16 23.08 10.89
C SER A 14 -29.37 23.93 9.64
N GLN A 15 -30.55 24.55 9.49
CA GLN A 15 -30.89 25.41 8.35
C GLN A 15 -30.23 26.79 8.42
N GLU A 16 -29.98 27.32 9.63
CA GLU A 16 -29.21 28.56 9.78
C GLU A 16 -27.76 28.37 9.31
N TYR A 17 -27.13 27.23 9.63
CA TYR A 17 -25.79 26.92 9.09
C TYR A 17 -25.79 26.79 7.56
N VAL A 18 -26.80 26.14 6.98
CA VAL A 18 -26.96 26.05 5.52
C VAL A 18 -27.06 27.43 4.89
N HIS A 19 -27.85 28.32 5.48
CA HIS A 19 -27.99 29.70 5.03
C HIS A 19 -26.66 30.47 5.14
N GLU A 20 -25.95 30.37 6.26
CA GLU A 20 -24.66 31.04 6.45
C GLU A 20 -23.61 30.58 5.43
N LEU A 21 -23.45 29.26 5.24
CA LEU A 21 -22.51 28.69 4.26
C LEU A 21 -22.85 29.14 2.82
N ARG A 22 -24.14 29.24 2.49
CA ARG A 22 -24.63 29.70 1.18
C ARG A 22 -24.41 31.21 0.97
N SER A 23 -24.45 32.00 2.04
CA SER A 23 -24.43 33.48 1.97
C SER A 23 -23.07 34.10 1.60
N GLY A 24 -22.02 33.29 1.45
CA GLY A 24 -20.70 33.79 1.03
C GLY A 24 -20.04 34.69 2.07
N ILE A 25 -20.09 34.29 3.34
CA ILE A 25 -19.45 35.00 4.46
C ILE A 25 -17.94 35.15 4.29
N SER A 26 -17.35 36.16 4.95
CA SER A 26 -15.90 36.39 4.93
C SER A 26 -15.13 35.23 5.56
N ASP A 27 -13.85 35.07 5.20
CA ASP A 27 -13.02 33.93 5.64
C ASP A 27 -12.90 33.83 7.18
N GLU A 28 -12.91 34.94 7.92
CA GLU A 28 -12.95 34.94 9.39
C GLU A 28 -14.30 34.49 9.96
N LYS A 29 -15.40 34.93 9.34
CA LYS A 29 -16.75 34.51 9.75
C LYS A 29 -17.00 33.04 9.41
N LEU A 30 -16.45 32.59 8.28
CA LEU A 30 -16.46 31.18 7.89
C LEU A 30 -15.79 30.32 8.95
N LEU A 31 -14.62 30.73 9.47
CA LEU A 31 -13.94 29.97 10.52
C LEU A 31 -14.82 29.80 11.76
N ASN A 32 -15.41 30.89 12.25
CA ASN A 32 -16.30 30.87 13.42
C ASN A 32 -17.55 30.00 13.18
N CYS A 33 -18.15 30.11 11.98
CA CYS A 33 -19.28 29.30 11.55
C CYS A 33 -18.93 27.81 11.58
N LEU A 34 -17.79 27.43 11.00
CA LEU A 34 -17.31 26.05 10.94
C LEU A 34 -16.94 25.49 12.33
N GLU A 35 -16.38 26.31 13.21
CA GLU A 35 -16.10 25.93 14.60
C GLU A 35 -17.39 25.59 15.35
N SER A 36 -18.40 26.44 15.23
CA SER A 36 -19.73 26.22 15.82
C SER A 36 -20.44 25.01 15.20
N LEU A 37 -20.35 24.85 13.88
CA LEU A 37 -20.92 23.74 13.13
C LEU A 37 -20.28 22.40 13.54
N ARG A 38 -18.95 22.33 13.69
CA ARG A 38 -18.24 21.11 14.14
C ARG A 38 -18.78 20.63 15.48
N VAL A 39 -18.96 21.55 16.44
CA VAL A 39 -19.54 21.22 17.76
C VAL A 39 -20.96 20.70 17.57
N SER A 40 -21.78 21.40 16.79
CA SER A 40 -23.17 21.02 16.53
C SER A 40 -23.31 19.65 15.85
N LEU A 41 -22.42 19.30 14.91
CA LEU A 41 -22.39 17.99 14.26
C LEU A 41 -22.01 16.85 15.21
N THR A 42 -21.27 17.16 16.28
CA THR A 42 -20.79 16.16 17.25
C THR A 42 -21.77 15.99 18.43
N SER A 43 -22.42 17.06 18.87
CA SER A 43 -23.23 17.07 20.09
C SER A 43 -24.72 16.82 19.86
N ASN A 44 -25.25 17.08 18.66
CA ASN A 44 -26.66 16.91 18.35
C ASN A 44 -27.00 15.48 17.90
N PRO A 45 -28.28 15.06 17.99
CA PRO A 45 -28.70 13.73 17.52
C PRO A 45 -28.51 13.55 16.01
N VAL A 46 -28.43 12.29 15.57
CA VAL A 46 -28.29 11.93 14.14
C VAL A 46 -29.40 12.56 13.28
N SER A 47 -30.61 12.75 13.81
CA SER A 47 -31.69 13.45 13.08
C SER A 47 -31.33 14.90 12.71
N TRP A 48 -30.56 15.60 13.53
CA TRP A 48 -30.04 16.93 13.22
C TRP A 48 -29.02 16.87 12.09
N VAL A 49 -28.11 15.89 12.14
CA VAL A 49 -27.10 15.63 11.09
C VAL A 49 -27.77 15.29 9.77
N ASN A 50 -28.85 14.49 9.80
CA ASN A 50 -29.66 14.18 8.63
C ASN A 50 -30.25 15.45 8.00
N ASN A 51 -30.88 16.29 8.82
CA ASN A 51 -31.46 17.55 8.37
C ASN A 51 -30.41 18.49 7.74
N PHE A 52 -29.21 18.56 8.32
CA PHE A 52 -28.09 19.31 7.74
C PHE A 52 -27.60 18.68 6.43
N GLY A 53 -27.40 17.37 6.39
CA GLY A 53 -26.74 16.65 5.29
C GLY A 53 -27.48 16.60 3.95
N HIS A 54 -28.75 17.02 3.90
CA HIS A 54 -29.48 17.15 2.64
C HIS A 54 -28.89 18.22 1.72
N GLU A 55 -28.51 19.38 2.27
CA GLU A 55 -27.93 20.51 1.52
C GLU A 55 -26.54 20.91 2.04
N GLY A 56 -26.34 20.86 3.35
CA GLY A 56 -25.14 21.34 4.02
C GLY A 56 -23.86 20.61 3.61
N LEU A 57 -23.94 19.30 3.31
CA LEU A 57 -22.78 18.56 2.83
C LEU A 57 -22.25 19.13 1.51
N GLY A 58 -23.14 19.35 0.53
CA GLY A 58 -22.76 19.91 -0.77
C GLY A 58 -22.08 21.27 -0.61
N LEU A 59 -22.62 22.13 0.26
CA LEU A 59 -22.03 23.44 0.56
C LEU A 59 -20.64 23.32 1.22
N LEU A 60 -20.44 22.38 2.15
CA LEU A 60 -19.11 22.17 2.75
C LEU A 60 -18.08 21.73 1.68
N LEU A 61 -18.48 20.84 0.77
CA LEU A 61 -17.62 20.38 -0.32
C LEU A 61 -17.33 21.51 -1.32
N ASP A 62 -18.31 22.33 -1.66
CA ASP A 62 -18.14 23.48 -2.56
C ASP A 62 -17.17 24.51 -1.97
N VAL A 63 -17.28 24.78 -0.66
CA VAL A 63 -16.34 25.67 0.05
C VAL A 63 -14.94 25.06 0.09
N LEU A 64 -14.82 23.75 0.39
CA LEU A 64 -13.54 23.06 0.39
C LEU A 64 -12.88 23.10 -1.00
N GLU A 65 -13.63 22.81 -2.06
CA GLU A 65 -13.16 22.86 -3.45
C GLU A 65 -12.64 24.25 -3.80
N LYS A 66 -13.43 25.30 -3.50
CA LYS A 66 -13.03 26.70 -3.70
C LYS A 66 -11.74 27.05 -2.96
N LEU A 67 -11.59 26.58 -1.72
CA LEU A 67 -10.38 26.83 -0.94
C LEU A 67 -9.18 26.06 -1.50
N LEU A 68 -9.35 24.83 -1.98
CA LEU A 68 -8.27 24.05 -2.59
C LEU A 68 -7.83 24.59 -3.96
N ASP A 69 -8.73 25.27 -4.68
CA ASP A 69 -8.44 25.90 -5.99
C ASP A 69 -7.74 27.26 -5.86
N LYS A 70 -7.68 27.86 -4.66
CA LYS A 70 -6.96 29.13 -4.44
C LYS A 70 -5.46 28.92 -4.70
N LYS A 71 -4.93 29.63 -5.70
CA LYS A 71 -3.49 29.61 -6.09
C LYS A 71 -2.57 30.11 -4.98
N GLN A 72 -3.01 31.12 -4.23
CA GLN A 72 -2.30 31.67 -3.08
C GLN A 72 -3.13 31.37 -1.83
N GLN A 73 -2.54 30.60 -0.93
CA GLN A 73 -3.17 30.14 0.31
C GLN A 73 -2.76 31.07 1.45
N GLU A 74 -3.72 31.75 2.04
CA GLU A 74 -3.50 32.52 3.26
C GLU A 74 -3.58 31.62 4.51
N ASN A 75 -3.10 32.12 5.65
CA ASN A 75 -3.18 31.37 6.90
C ASN A 75 -4.64 31.08 7.31
N ILE A 76 -5.57 32.00 7.00
CA ILE A 76 -6.99 31.81 7.27
C ILE A 76 -7.59 30.70 6.40
N ASP A 77 -7.13 30.55 5.15
CA ASP A 77 -7.58 29.49 4.24
C ASP A 77 -7.23 28.11 4.80
N LYS A 78 -5.99 27.94 5.26
CA LYS A 78 -5.52 26.70 5.91
C LYS A 78 -6.33 26.35 7.15
N LYS A 79 -6.65 27.35 7.98
CA LYS A 79 -7.51 27.16 9.16
C LYS A 79 -8.92 26.73 8.78
N ASN A 80 -9.49 27.36 7.74
CA ASN A 80 -10.81 27.00 7.22
C ASN A 80 -10.82 25.60 6.62
N GLN A 81 -9.84 25.24 5.80
CA GLN A 81 -9.66 23.87 5.27
C GLN A 81 -9.61 22.84 6.40
N TYR A 82 -8.75 23.07 7.41
CA TYR A 82 -8.65 22.15 8.53
C TYR A 82 -9.98 22.01 9.29
N LYS A 83 -10.69 23.13 9.51
CA LYS A 83 -11.98 23.09 10.19
C LYS A 83 -13.05 22.38 9.35
N LEU A 84 -13.06 22.56 8.04
CA LEU A 84 -13.94 21.81 7.12
C LEU A 84 -13.70 20.32 7.24
N ILE A 85 -12.44 19.86 7.23
CA ILE A 85 -12.11 18.45 7.43
C ILE A 85 -12.64 17.94 8.78
N GLN A 86 -12.51 18.74 9.86
CA GLN A 86 -13.08 18.38 11.16
C GLN A 86 -14.62 18.31 11.14
N CYS A 87 -15.30 19.18 10.38
CA CYS A 87 -16.74 19.10 10.17
C CYS A 87 -17.12 17.84 9.40
N LEU A 88 -16.42 17.51 8.31
CA LEU A 88 -16.65 16.28 7.54
C LEU A 88 -16.45 15.05 8.42
N LYS A 89 -15.38 15.00 9.23
CA LYS A 89 -15.14 13.92 10.20
C LYS A 89 -16.33 13.75 11.16
N ALA A 90 -16.79 14.84 11.76
CA ALA A 90 -17.94 14.81 12.67
C ALA A 90 -19.22 14.36 11.96
N PHE A 91 -19.45 14.85 10.73
CA PHE A 91 -20.58 14.46 9.89
C PHE A 91 -20.58 12.96 9.58
N MET A 92 -19.42 12.37 9.27
CA MET A 92 -19.25 10.94 8.95
C MET A 92 -19.33 10.01 10.16
N ASN A 93 -19.36 10.53 11.39
CA ASN A 93 -19.36 9.72 12.61
C ASN A 93 -20.73 9.06 12.91
N ASN A 94 -21.48 8.71 11.86
CA ASN A 94 -22.73 7.97 11.89
C ASN A 94 -22.98 7.39 10.48
N LYS A 95 -23.80 6.33 10.41
CA LYS A 95 -24.07 5.61 9.15
C LYS A 95 -24.60 6.52 8.04
N PHE A 96 -25.51 7.46 8.36
CA PHE A 96 -26.09 8.35 7.36
C PHE A 96 -25.01 9.25 6.74
N GLY A 97 -24.21 9.92 7.56
CA GLY A 97 -23.20 10.86 7.07
C GLY A 97 -22.10 10.16 6.26
N LEU A 98 -21.67 8.98 6.70
CA LEU A 98 -20.74 8.15 5.91
C LEU A 98 -21.34 7.79 4.55
N GLN A 99 -22.57 7.27 4.50
CA GLN A 99 -23.24 6.92 3.24
C GLN A 99 -23.43 8.12 2.30
N ARG A 100 -23.67 9.32 2.85
CA ARG A 100 -23.78 10.55 2.03
C ARG A 100 -22.44 10.96 1.42
N ILE A 101 -21.34 10.83 2.15
CA ILE A 101 -19.99 11.09 1.63
C ILE A 101 -19.63 10.07 0.55
N LEU A 102 -19.90 8.78 0.78
CA LEU A 102 -19.61 7.72 -0.19
C LEU A 102 -20.51 7.81 -1.44
N GLY A 103 -21.69 8.41 -1.32
CA GLY A 103 -22.62 8.63 -2.42
C GLY A 103 -22.37 9.89 -3.25
N ASP A 104 -21.46 10.78 -2.83
CA ASP A 104 -21.09 11.99 -3.58
C ASP A 104 -19.76 11.78 -4.31
N GLU A 105 -19.79 11.89 -5.64
CA GLU A 105 -18.65 11.58 -6.52
C GLU A 105 -17.42 12.47 -6.29
N ARG A 106 -17.60 13.67 -5.74
CA ARG A 106 -16.51 14.64 -5.53
C ARG A 106 -15.81 14.42 -4.19
N SER A 107 -16.49 13.83 -3.22
CA SER A 107 -16.04 13.78 -1.83
C SER A 107 -14.67 13.12 -1.66
N LEU A 108 -14.47 11.94 -2.24
CA LEU A 108 -13.18 11.24 -2.16
C LEU A 108 -12.06 12.02 -2.86
N LEU A 109 -12.36 12.62 -4.02
CA LEU A 109 -11.40 13.44 -4.75
C LEU A 109 -10.98 14.68 -3.94
N LEU A 110 -11.93 15.38 -3.30
CA LEU A 110 -11.61 16.55 -2.49
C LEU A 110 -10.81 16.19 -1.24
N LEU A 111 -11.13 15.06 -0.57
CA LEU A 111 -10.32 14.55 0.54
C LEU A 111 -8.90 14.19 0.07
N ALA A 112 -8.76 13.48 -1.06
CA ALA A 112 -7.46 13.14 -1.62
C ALA A 112 -6.64 14.38 -2.01
N ARG A 113 -7.28 15.39 -2.62
CA ARG A 113 -6.65 16.68 -2.94
C ARG A 113 -6.19 17.48 -1.72
N ALA A 114 -6.82 17.27 -0.57
CA ALA A 114 -6.48 17.95 0.67
C ALA A 114 -5.30 17.28 1.43
N ILE A 115 -4.79 16.13 0.95
CA ILE A 115 -3.58 15.51 1.51
C ILE A 115 -2.38 16.41 1.22
N ASP A 116 -1.90 17.11 2.26
CA ASP A 116 -0.78 18.05 2.18
C ASP A 116 0.17 17.87 3.37
N PRO A 117 1.38 17.32 3.16
CA PRO A 117 2.40 17.13 4.21
C PRO A 117 2.80 18.42 4.93
N LYS A 118 2.60 19.59 4.28
CA LYS A 118 2.87 20.90 4.89
C LYS A 118 1.82 21.31 5.93
N GLN A 119 0.71 20.56 6.03
CA GLN A 119 -0.36 20.76 6.99
C GLN A 119 -0.59 19.48 7.81
N PRO A 120 0.37 19.09 8.69
CA PRO A 120 0.43 17.75 9.28
C PRO A 120 -0.84 17.38 10.07
N ASN A 121 -1.41 18.32 10.83
CA ASN A 121 -2.63 18.08 11.60
C ASN A 121 -3.85 17.82 10.71
N MET A 122 -3.96 18.55 9.60
CA MET A 122 -5.05 18.36 8.64
C MET A 122 -4.87 17.05 7.88
N MET A 123 -3.66 16.80 7.38
CA MET A 123 -3.34 15.55 6.69
C MET A 123 -3.58 14.33 7.57
N THR A 124 -3.22 14.39 8.86
CA THR A 124 -3.48 13.31 9.84
C THR A 124 -4.96 12.96 9.89
N GLU A 125 -5.85 13.96 9.94
CA GLU A 125 -7.30 13.74 9.95
C GLU A 125 -7.80 13.16 8.63
N ILE A 126 -7.28 13.64 7.50
CA ILE A 126 -7.67 13.16 6.17
C ILE A 126 -7.27 11.70 5.98
N VAL A 127 -6.02 11.33 6.25
CA VAL A 127 -5.58 9.95 6.04
C VAL A 127 -6.26 8.99 7.02
N LYS A 128 -6.62 9.43 8.24
CA LYS A 128 -7.47 8.64 9.16
C LYS A 128 -8.88 8.42 8.61
N ILE A 129 -9.49 9.46 8.04
CA ILE A 129 -10.80 9.35 7.35
C ILE A 129 -10.69 8.35 6.19
N LEU A 130 -9.70 8.51 5.32
CA LEU A 130 -9.54 7.67 4.13
C LEU A 130 -9.21 6.22 4.51
N SER A 131 -8.44 6.00 5.57
CA SER A 131 -8.19 4.66 6.14
C SER A 131 -9.51 4.01 6.58
N ALA A 132 -10.33 4.74 7.34
CA ALA A 132 -11.62 4.22 7.78
C ALA A 132 -12.57 3.92 6.62
N ILE A 133 -12.60 4.78 5.59
CA ILE A 133 -13.37 4.54 4.36
C ILE A 133 -12.87 3.31 3.62
N CYS A 134 -11.55 3.13 3.53
CA CYS A 134 -10.95 1.97 2.87
C CYS A 134 -11.31 0.66 3.57
N ILE A 135 -11.38 0.66 4.91
CA ILE A 135 -11.68 -0.53 5.72
C ILE A 135 -13.18 -0.85 5.75
N VAL A 136 -14.03 0.18 5.86
CA VAL A 136 -15.49 0.01 6.09
C VAL A 136 -16.29 0.04 4.80
N GLY A 137 -15.74 0.60 3.72
CA GLY A 137 -16.48 0.76 2.48
C GLY A 137 -16.83 -0.56 1.81
N GLU A 138 -17.90 -0.52 1.00
CA GLU A 138 -18.41 -1.67 0.26
C GLU A 138 -17.57 -1.94 -1.01
N GLU A 139 -17.97 -2.95 -1.80
CA GLU A 139 -17.28 -3.33 -3.04
C GLU A 139 -16.98 -2.12 -3.94
N ASN A 140 -15.77 -2.10 -4.53
CA ASN A 140 -15.23 -1.04 -5.39
C ASN A 140 -14.86 0.28 -4.70
N ILE A 141 -14.98 0.40 -3.36
CA ILE A 141 -14.53 1.63 -2.68
C ILE A 141 -13.04 1.89 -2.86
N LEU A 142 -12.24 0.82 -2.83
CA LEU A 142 -10.79 0.88 -2.98
C LEU A 142 -10.42 1.47 -4.35
N ASP A 143 -11.05 1.00 -5.42
CA ASP A 143 -10.79 1.50 -6.78
C ASP A 143 -11.16 2.98 -6.92
N LYS A 144 -12.31 3.40 -6.36
CA LYS A 144 -12.70 4.81 -6.33
C LYS A 144 -11.71 5.66 -5.54
N LEU A 145 -11.24 5.16 -4.40
CA LEU A 145 -10.26 5.84 -3.55
C LEU A 145 -8.91 5.98 -4.26
N LEU A 146 -8.39 4.88 -4.84
CA LEU A 146 -7.16 4.90 -5.63
C LEU A 146 -7.28 5.81 -6.85
N GLY A 147 -8.42 5.80 -7.53
CA GLY A 147 -8.72 6.72 -8.65
C GLY A 147 -8.72 8.18 -8.21
N ALA A 148 -9.30 8.51 -7.05
CA ALA A 148 -9.29 9.85 -6.47
C ALA A 148 -7.87 10.32 -6.11
N ILE A 149 -7.05 9.45 -5.49
CA ILE A 149 -5.64 9.75 -5.15
C ILE A 149 -4.82 9.95 -6.43
N THR A 150 -5.02 9.10 -7.43
CA THR A 150 -4.35 9.20 -8.75
C THR A 150 -4.70 10.53 -9.43
N THR A 151 -6.00 10.86 -9.52
CA THR A 151 -6.47 12.12 -10.12
C THR A 151 -5.93 13.35 -9.37
N ALA A 152 -5.88 13.30 -8.03
CA ALA A 152 -5.34 14.39 -7.22
C ALA A 152 -3.84 14.60 -7.45
N ALA A 153 -3.09 13.52 -7.68
CA ALA A 153 -1.66 13.55 -7.92
C ALA A 153 -1.30 14.02 -9.33
N GLU A 154 -2.04 13.57 -10.35
CA GLU A 154 -1.90 14.02 -11.74
C GLU A 154 -2.06 15.54 -11.85
N ARG A 155 -3.03 16.12 -11.13
CA ARG A 155 -3.22 17.58 -11.07
C ARG A 155 -1.98 18.33 -10.58
N ASN A 156 -1.12 17.67 -9.80
CA ASN A 156 0.09 18.23 -9.22
C ASN A 156 1.38 17.73 -9.90
N ASN A 157 1.28 16.97 -11.00
CA ASN A 157 2.41 16.33 -11.71
C ASN A 157 3.36 15.57 -10.78
N ARG A 158 2.81 14.78 -9.86
CA ARG A 158 3.56 13.97 -8.89
C ARG A 158 3.04 12.54 -8.85
N GLU A 159 3.86 11.63 -8.35
CA GLU A 159 3.46 10.25 -8.05
C GLU A 159 2.35 10.21 -6.99
N ARG A 160 1.39 9.29 -7.15
CA ARG A 160 0.16 9.29 -6.35
C ARG A 160 0.34 9.04 -4.86
N PHE A 161 1.38 8.30 -4.50
CA PHE A 161 1.70 7.98 -3.11
C PHE A 161 2.79 8.87 -2.49
N SER A 162 3.45 9.72 -3.27
CA SER A 162 4.50 10.63 -2.74
C SER A 162 4.01 11.49 -1.56
N PRO A 163 2.79 12.08 -1.54
CA PRO A 163 2.38 12.90 -0.39
C PRO A 163 2.24 12.09 0.89
N ILE A 164 1.79 10.84 0.78
CA ILE A 164 1.61 9.96 1.94
C ILE A 164 2.99 9.55 2.49
N VAL A 165 3.94 9.24 1.60
CA VAL A 165 5.31 8.90 1.99
C VAL A 165 6.05 10.11 2.59
N GLU A 166 5.91 11.31 2.01
CA GLU A 166 6.44 12.57 2.58
C GLU A 166 5.90 12.84 4.00
N GLY A 167 4.65 12.43 4.29
CA GLY A 167 4.10 12.50 5.64
C GLY A 167 4.85 11.66 6.68
N LEU A 168 5.49 10.56 6.25
CA LEU A 168 6.34 9.73 7.09
C LEU A 168 7.72 10.36 7.35
N GLU A 169 8.19 11.29 6.51
CA GLU A 169 9.49 11.95 6.69
C GLU A 169 9.48 13.00 7.81
N ASN A 170 8.30 13.50 8.20
CA ASN A 170 8.21 14.53 9.23
C ASN A 170 8.50 13.96 10.62
N HIS A 171 9.76 14.05 11.05
CA HIS A 171 10.21 13.45 12.31
C HIS A 171 9.54 14.03 13.56
N GLU A 172 9.03 15.26 13.49
CA GLU A 172 8.36 15.96 14.60
C GLU A 172 6.87 15.59 14.72
N ALA A 173 6.29 15.02 13.66
CA ALA A 173 4.85 14.72 13.58
C ALA A 173 4.57 13.22 13.73
N LEU A 174 4.91 12.62 14.88
CA LEU A 174 4.69 11.19 15.16
C LEU A 174 3.25 10.72 14.84
N GLN A 175 2.25 11.52 15.21
CA GLN A 175 0.84 11.20 14.94
C GLN A 175 0.50 11.16 13.44
N LEU A 176 1.16 11.98 12.63
CA LEU A 176 1.03 11.91 11.18
C LEU A 176 1.70 10.64 10.66
N GLN A 177 2.87 10.28 11.18
CA GLN A 177 3.59 9.07 10.74
C GLN A 177 2.76 7.80 11.01
N VAL A 178 2.19 7.66 12.21
CA VAL A 178 1.26 6.58 12.56
C VAL A 178 0.09 6.55 11.59
N ALA A 179 -0.53 7.70 11.35
CA ALA A 179 -1.71 7.80 10.48
C ALA A 179 -1.39 7.49 9.00
N CYS A 180 -0.21 7.88 8.50
CA CYS A 180 0.23 7.53 7.15
C CYS A 180 0.53 6.03 7.04
N MET A 181 1.20 5.44 8.02
CA MET A 181 1.48 4.00 8.02
C MET A 181 0.19 3.18 8.11
N GLN A 182 -0.76 3.61 8.95
CA GLN A 182 -2.09 3.02 9.02
C GLN A 182 -2.83 3.11 7.67
N PHE A 183 -2.71 4.24 6.97
CA PHE A 183 -3.36 4.40 5.66
C PHE A 183 -2.73 3.53 4.58
N ILE A 184 -1.40 3.40 4.59
CA ILE A 184 -0.67 2.46 3.73
C ILE A 184 -1.16 1.03 3.98
N ASN A 185 -1.24 0.61 5.26
CA ASN A 185 -1.76 -0.70 5.63
C ASN A 185 -3.19 -0.90 5.14
N ALA A 186 -4.06 0.09 5.31
CA ALA A 186 -5.45 0.00 4.85
C ALA A 186 -5.52 -0.23 3.33
N LEU A 187 -4.71 0.48 2.54
CA LEU A 187 -4.69 0.33 1.08
C LEU A 187 -4.07 -1.00 0.62
N VAL A 188 -3.02 -1.46 1.28
CA VAL A 188 -2.27 -2.67 0.88
C VAL A 188 -2.96 -3.96 1.33
N THR A 189 -3.65 -3.94 2.47
CA THR A 189 -4.34 -5.12 3.01
C THR A 189 -5.78 -5.26 2.52
N SER A 190 -6.35 -4.21 1.91
CA SER A 190 -7.74 -4.23 1.43
C SER A 190 -7.99 -5.12 0.20
N PRO A 191 -7.10 -5.22 -0.81
CA PRO A 191 -7.30 -6.11 -1.95
C PRO A 191 -7.35 -7.61 -1.60
N TYR A 192 -8.27 -8.33 -2.22
CA TYR A 192 -8.28 -9.80 -2.20
C TYR A 192 -7.18 -10.42 -3.07
N GLU A 193 -6.87 -9.81 -4.21
CA GLU A 193 -5.89 -10.32 -5.17
C GLU A 193 -4.45 -10.08 -4.69
N LEU A 194 -3.67 -11.15 -4.51
CA LEU A 194 -2.25 -11.09 -4.12
C LEU A 194 -1.44 -10.16 -5.02
N ASP A 195 -1.61 -10.28 -6.34
CA ASP A 195 -0.87 -9.50 -7.32
C ASP A 195 -1.12 -7.99 -7.15
N PHE A 196 -2.34 -7.61 -6.74
CA PHE A 196 -2.67 -6.21 -6.50
C PHE A 196 -2.13 -5.70 -5.17
N ARG A 197 -2.11 -6.53 -4.11
CA ARG A 197 -1.44 -6.18 -2.84
C ARG A 197 0.05 -5.94 -3.05
N ILE A 198 0.71 -6.86 -3.74
CA ILE A 198 2.13 -6.76 -4.12
C ILE A 198 2.38 -5.49 -4.95
N HIS A 199 1.54 -5.22 -5.95
CA HIS A 199 1.64 -4.02 -6.79
C HIS A 199 1.62 -2.73 -5.97
N LEU A 200 0.62 -2.56 -5.09
CA LEU A 200 0.48 -1.37 -4.24
C LEU A 200 1.65 -1.22 -3.27
N ARG A 201 2.06 -2.33 -2.62
CA ARG A 201 3.21 -2.32 -1.70
C ARG A 201 4.48 -1.86 -2.42
N ASN A 202 4.75 -2.40 -3.60
CA ASN A 202 5.94 -2.07 -4.38
C ASN A 202 5.92 -0.62 -4.87
N GLU A 203 4.76 -0.07 -5.17
CA GLU A 203 4.61 1.33 -5.53
C GLU A 203 4.95 2.26 -4.35
N PHE A 204 4.48 1.97 -3.13
CA PHE A 204 4.88 2.73 -1.93
C PHE A 204 6.39 2.64 -1.67
N LEU A 205 6.96 1.44 -1.78
CA LEU A 205 8.39 1.21 -1.60
C LEU A 205 9.23 2.02 -2.60
N ARG A 206 8.84 2.03 -3.89
CA ARG A 206 9.47 2.85 -4.94
C ARG A 206 9.27 4.35 -4.72
N SER A 207 8.18 4.75 -4.08
CA SER A 207 7.89 6.15 -3.75
C SER A 207 8.72 6.69 -2.59
N GLY A 208 9.61 5.87 -1.99
CA GLY A 208 10.53 6.27 -0.93
C GLY A 208 10.32 5.54 0.40
N LEU A 209 9.24 4.77 0.57
CA LEU A 209 8.98 4.08 1.83
C LEU A 209 10.12 3.14 2.24
N LYS A 210 10.74 2.45 1.27
CA LYS A 210 11.79 1.45 1.53
C LYS A 210 12.97 2.04 2.31
N THR A 211 13.39 3.26 1.99
CA THR A 211 14.52 3.92 2.66
C THR A 211 14.15 4.47 4.03
N MET A 212 12.86 4.73 4.28
CA MET A 212 12.35 5.28 5.54
C MET A 212 12.08 4.21 6.61
N LEU A 213 11.79 2.96 6.20
CA LEU A 213 11.44 1.89 7.14
C LEU A 213 12.46 1.66 8.27
N PRO A 214 13.79 1.67 8.05
CA PRO A 214 14.76 1.53 9.14
C PRO A 214 14.60 2.64 10.19
N ASP A 215 14.58 3.90 9.77
CA ASP A 215 14.45 5.06 10.66
C ASP A 215 13.12 5.07 11.41
N LEU A 216 12.03 4.60 10.77
CA LEU A 216 10.73 4.46 11.41
C LEU A 216 10.73 3.39 12.51
N LYS A 217 11.46 2.29 12.33
CA LYS A 217 11.60 1.19 13.30
C LYS A 217 12.44 1.54 14.52
N GLU A 218 13.26 2.59 14.44
CA GLU A 218 14.06 3.06 15.58
C GLU A 218 13.29 4.04 16.49
N LYS A 219 12.07 4.44 16.10
CA LYS A 219 11.27 5.38 16.89
C LYS A 219 10.59 4.70 18.06
N GLU A 220 10.70 5.30 19.24
CA GLU A 220 9.97 4.85 20.44
C GLU A 220 8.49 5.26 20.37
N ASN A 221 7.67 4.50 19.63
CA ASN A 221 6.23 4.74 19.53
C ASN A 221 5.43 3.45 19.31
N ASP A 222 4.74 2.98 20.36
CA ASP A 222 3.96 1.74 20.34
C ASP A 222 2.91 1.68 19.21
N GLU A 223 2.24 2.80 18.90
CA GLU A 223 1.24 2.84 17.83
C GLU A 223 1.86 2.65 16.44
N LEU A 224 3.03 3.27 16.21
CA LEU A 224 3.79 3.13 14.96
C LEU A 224 4.34 1.71 14.84
N ASP A 225 4.87 1.15 15.92
CA ASP A 225 5.39 -0.22 15.96
C ASP A 225 4.32 -1.25 15.58
N ILE A 226 3.08 -1.06 16.08
CA ILE A 226 1.95 -1.88 15.68
C ILE A 226 1.72 -1.78 14.16
N GLN A 227 1.73 -0.57 13.58
CA GLN A 227 1.52 -0.41 12.14
C GLN A 227 2.65 -0.99 11.29
N LEU A 228 3.91 -0.85 11.72
CA LEU A 228 5.06 -1.45 11.04
C LEU A 228 5.00 -2.98 11.11
N LYS A 229 4.60 -3.53 12.25
CA LYS A 229 4.40 -4.97 12.42
C LYS A 229 3.29 -5.50 11.51
N VAL A 230 2.14 -4.83 11.42
CA VAL A 230 1.05 -5.21 10.51
C VAL A 230 1.54 -5.23 9.05
N PHE A 231 2.35 -4.24 8.65
CA PHE A 231 2.92 -4.19 7.31
C PHE A 231 3.87 -5.36 7.04
N ASP A 232 4.76 -5.67 7.99
CA ASP A 232 5.72 -6.77 7.87
C ASP A 232 5.02 -8.13 7.89
N GLU A 233 4.05 -8.36 8.77
CA GLU A 233 3.27 -9.61 8.84
C GLU A 233 2.49 -9.85 7.55
N ASN A 234 1.77 -8.85 7.06
CA ASN A 234 1.03 -8.97 5.80
C ASN A 234 1.97 -9.21 4.60
N LYS A 235 3.18 -8.65 4.62
CA LYS A 235 4.22 -8.91 3.62
C LYS A 235 4.71 -10.37 3.67
N GLU A 236 4.87 -10.96 4.86
CA GLU A 236 5.23 -12.38 5.00
C GLU A 236 4.07 -13.31 4.60
N ASP A 237 2.83 -12.94 4.90
CA ASP A 237 1.65 -13.70 4.46
C ASP A 237 1.54 -13.75 2.93
N ASP A 238 1.79 -12.63 2.24
CA ASP A 238 1.83 -12.56 0.78
C ASP A 238 2.95 -13.45 0.20
N LEU A 239 4.10 -13.54 0.86
CA LEU A 239 5.18 -14.44 0.46
C LEU A 239 4.79 -15.91 0.59
N ASN A 240 4.11 -16.26 1.69
CA ASN A 240 3.60 -17.61 1.91
C ASN A 240 2.57 -17.99 0.84
N GLU A 241 1.63 -17.09 0.52
CA GLU A 241 0.65 -17.29 -0.56
C GLU A 241 1.35 -17.49 -1.93
N LEU A 242 2.34 -16.65 -2.25
CA LEU A 242 3.11 -16.78 -3.50
C LEU A 242 3.87 -18.11 -3.59
N SER A 243 4.44 -18.56 -2.48
CA SER A 243 5.11 -19.87 -2.38
C SER A 243 4.12 -21.03 -2.59
N HIS A 244 2.92 -20.92 -2.03
CA HIS A 244 1.86 -21.90 -2.29
C HIS A 244 1.46 -21.93 -3.77
N ARG A 245 1.28 -20.77 -4.43
CA ARG A 245 1.02 -20.72 -5.88
C ARG A 245 2.11 -21.42 -6.69
N LEU A 246 3.38 -21.25 -6.32
CA LEU A 246 4.49 -21.97 -6.98
C LEU A 246 4.39 -23.50 -6.78
N ASN A 247 4.01 -23.95 -5.59
CA ASN A 247 3.82 -25.38 -5.31
C ASN A 247 2.66 -25.97 -6.11
N ASP A 248 1.56 -25.22 -6.28
CA ASP A 248 0.43 -25.62 -7.10
C ASP A 248 0.85 -25.74 -8.58
N ILE A 249 1.59 -24.74 -9.11
CA ILE A 249 2.16 -24.79 -10.46
C ILE A 249 3.06 -26.03 -10.63
N ARG A 250 3.91 -26.34 -9.64
CA ARG A 250 4.80 -27.52 -9.68
C ARG A 250 4.02 -28.84 -9.64
N ALA A 251 2.84 -28.87 -9.04
CA ALA A 251 2.00 -30.05 -8.96
C ALA A 251 1.17 -30.26 -10.24
N GLU A 252 0.73 -29.18 -10.87
CA GLU A 252 -0.10 -29.21 -12.09
C GLU A 252 0.72 -29.27 -13.38
N MET A 253 1.92 -28.66 -13.40
CA MET A 253 2.77 -28.55 -14.59
C MET A 253 4.07 -29.36 -14.41
N ASP A 254 4.01 -30.66 -14.71
CA ASP A 254 5.16 -31.56 -14.66
C ASP A 254 5.85 -31.78 -16.04
N ASP A 255 5.23 -31.31 -17.13
CA ASP A 255 5.81 -31.34 -18.48
C ASP A 255 6.54 -30.05 -18.86
N MET A 256 7.80 -30.20 -19.28
CA MET A 256 8.65 -29.08 -19.68
C MET A 256 8.15 -28.36 -20.93
N ASN A 257 7.57 -29.07 -21.90
CA ASN A 257 7.13 -28.45 -23.15
C ASN A 257 5.90 -27.58 -22.92
N GLU A 258 4.97 -28.03 -22.08
CA GLU A 258 3.80 -27.25 -21.66
C GLU A 258 4.21 -25.93 -20.99
N VAL A 259 5.10 -25.99 -19.99
CA VAL A 259 5.62 -24.79 -19.30
C VAL A 259 6.30 -23.84 -20.29
N TYR A 260 7.13 -24.37 -21.20
CA TYR A 260 7.79 -23.58 -22.23
C TYR A 260 6.77 -22.89 -23.16
N HIS A 261 5.76 -23.61 -23.63
CA HIS A 261 4.74 -23.06 -24.52
C HIS A 261 3.90 -21.98 -23.85
N LEU A 262 3.55 -22.16 -22.57
CA LEU A 262 2.87 -21.14 -21.78
C LEU A 262 3.73 -19.87 -21.64
N LEU A 263 4.99 -20.01 -21.23
CA LEU A 263 5.94 -18.90 -21.12
C LEU A 263 6.14 -18.20 -22.47
N TYR A 264 6.32 -18.96 -23.55
CA TYR A 264 6.45 -18.41 -24.90
C TYR A 264 5.22 -17.59 -25.28
N ASN A 265 4.02 -18.12 -25.10
CA ASN A 265 2.77 -17.43 -25.43
C ASN A 265 2.56 -16.17 -24.57
N MET A 266 2.93 -16.20 -23.29
CA MET A 266 2.83 -15.03 -22.40
C MET A 266 3.80 -13.91 -22.79
N LEU A 267 4.99 -14.25 -23.28
CA LEU A 267 6.05 -13.27 -23.57
C LEU A 267 6.10 -12.84 -25.03
N LYS A 268 5.49 -13.61 -25.94
CA LYS A 268 5.47 -13.31 -27.36
C LYS A 268 4.92 -11.92 -27.64
N ASP A 269 5.58 -11.19 -28.54
CA ASP A 269 5.25 -9.83 -28.94
C ASP A 269 5.35 -8.79 -27.79
N THR A 270 6.05 -9.15 -26.70
CA THR A 270 6.37 -8.23 -25.59
C THR A 270 7.84 -7.83 -25.60
N ALA A 271 8.19 -6.76 -24.88
CA ALA A 271 9.60 -6.37 -24.68
C ALA A 271 10.43 -7.45 -23.95
N ALA A 272 9.78 -8.41 -23.29
CA ALA A 272 10.46 -9.46 -22.52
C ALA A 272 10.86 -10.69 -23.34
N GLU A 273 10.34 -10.85 -24.56
CA GLU A 273 10.60 -12.02 -25.43
C GLU A 273 12.10 -12.25 -25.66
N ASN A 274 12.84 -11.18 -25.95
CA ASN A 274 14.29 -11.25 -26.20
C ASN A 274 15.09 -11.65 -24.95
N TYR A 275 14.58 -11.37 -23.75
CA TYR A 275 15.25 -11.80 -22.51
C TYR A 275 15.10 -13.31 -22.30
N LEU A 276 13.91 -13.89 -22.54
CA LEU A 276 13.72 -15.34 -22.47
C LEU A 276 14.61 -16.05 -23.50
N LEU A 277 14.65 -15.56 -24.75
CA LEU A 277 15.53 -16.09 -25.79
C LEU A 277 17.00 -16.07 -25.35
N SER A 278 17.46 -14.94 -24.81
CA SER A 278 18.81 -14.80 -24.30
C SER A 278 19.10 -15.78 -23.16
N ILE A 279 18.20 -15.94 -22.19
CA ILE A 279 18.36 -16.91 -21.08
C ILE A 279 18.55 -18.33 -21.62
N LEU A 280 17.71 -18.76 -22.57
CA LEU A 280 17.82 -20.08 -23.18
C LEU A 280 19.13 -20.26 -23.96
N GLN A 281 19.60 -19.23 -24.67
CA GLN A 281 20.90 -19.24 -25.35
C GLN A 281 22.06 -19.39 -24.35
N HIS A 282 21.99 -18.75 -23.18
CA HIS A 282 23.01 -18.91 -22.14
C HIS A 282 23.03 -20.33 -21.58
N PHE A 283 21.89 -21.00 -21.46
CA PHE A 283 21.83 -22.40 -21.03
C PHE A 283 22.58 -23.34 -21.99
N LEU A 284 22.61 -23.03 -23.30
CA LEU A 284 23.38 -23.79 -24.29
C LEU A 284 24.90 -23.68 -24.10
N LEU A 285 25.39 -22.67 -23.37
CA LEU A 285 26.80 -22.45 -23.08
C LEU A 285 27.27 -23.15 -21.79
N ILE A 286 26.36 -23.75 -21.02
CA ILE A 286 26.71 -24.47 -19.78
C ILE A 286 27.58 -25.68 -20.11
N ARG A 287 28.73 -25.78 -19.43
CA ARG A 287 29.75 -26.80 -19.67
C ARG A 287 29.13 -28.21 -19.66
N ASN A 288 29.51 -29.01 -20.65
CA ASN A 288 29.06 -30.40 -20.79
C ASN A 288 29.89 -31.36 -19.94
N ASP A 289 29.79 -31.20 -18.62
CA ASP A 289 30.46 -32.01 -17.61
C ASP A 289 29.41 -32.68 -16.73
N TYR A 290 29.52 -34.00 -16.54
CA TYR A 290 28.54 -34.81 -15.82
C TYR A 290 28.28 -34.33 -14.39
N TYR A 291 29.33 -33.94 -13.65
CA TYR A 291 29.21 -33.53 -12.26
C TYR A 291 28.90 -32.03 -12.11
N ILE A 292 29.40 -31.22 -13.04
CA ILE A 292 29.35 -29.76 -12.92
C ILE A 292 28.10 -29.16 -13.55
N ARG A 293 27.57 -29.76 -14.63
CA ARG A 293 26.35 -29.26 -15.28
C ARG A 293 25.15 -29.21 -14.33
N PRO A 294 24.85 -30.23 -13.50
CA PRO A 294 23.77 -30.14 -12.51
C PRO A 294 23.95 -29.00 -11.51
N GLN A 295 25.20 -28.69 -11.12
CA GLN A 295 25.47 -27.60 -10.17
C GLN A 295 25.21 -26.22 -10.77
N TYR A 296 25.51 -26.02 -12.06
CA TYR A 296 25.13 -24.79 -12.76
C TYR A 296 23.60 -24.60 -12.75
N TYR A 297 22.84 -25.64 -13.11
CA TYR A 297 21.38 -25.55 -13.11
C TYR A 297 20.80 -25.34 -11.71
N LYS A 298 21.39 -25.96 -10.68
CA LYS A 298 20.99 -25.73 -9.28
C LYS A 298 21.20 -24.28 -8.85
N ILE A 299 22.36 -23.69 -9.15
CA ILE A 299 22.62 -22.29 -8.81
C ILE A 299 21.69 -21.36 -9.57
N ILE A 300 21.46 -21.62 -10.86
CA ILE A 300 20.53 -20.84 -11.68
C ILE A 300 19.11 -20.92 -11.11
N GLU A 301 18.63 -22.12 -10.75
CA GLU A 301 17.31 -22.32 -10.16
C GLU A 301 17.17 -21.57 -8.84
N GLU A 302 18.17 -21.65 -7.96
CA GLU A 302 18.19 -20.91 -6.70
C GLU A 302 18.19 -19.39 -6.94
N CYS A 303 18.96 -18.89 -7.90
CA CYS A 303 18.95 -17.48 -8.27
C CYS A 303 17.59 -17.04 -8.85
N VAL A 304 16.99 -17.83 -9.74
CA VAL A 304 15.66 -17.54 -10.30
C VAL A 304 14.60 -17.55 -9.20
N SER A 305 14.64 -18.54 -8.30
CA SER A 305 13.79 -18.64 -7.13
C SER A 305 13.91 -17.40 -6.27
N GLN A 306 15.15 -16.99 -5.94
CA GLN A 306 15.40 -15.78 -5.17
C GLN A 306 15.01 -14.50 -5.88
N ILE A 307 14.99 -14.42 -7.23
CA ILE A 307 14.54 -13.24 -7.97
C ILE A 307 13.02 -13.16 -8.07
N VAL A 308 12.36 -14.29 -8.32
CA VAL A 308 10.90 -14.36 -8.52
C VAL A 308 10.16 -14.34 -7.19
N LEU A 309 10.69 -15.05 -6.18
CA LEU A 309 10.19 -15.04 -4.81
C LEU A 309 10.89 -13.98 -3.94
N HIS A 310 11.65 -13.07 -4.57
CA HIS A 310 12.53 -12.12 -3.88
C HIS A 310 11.79 -11.29 -2.83
N CYS A 311 12.46 -11.10 -1.69
CA CYS A 311 12.14 -10.06 -0.72
C CYS A 311 10.65 -9.95 -0.35
N SER A 312 9.95 -11.08 -0.23
CA SER A 312 8.55 -11.09 0.18
C SER A 312 7.61 -10.35 -0.80
N GLY A 313 7.79 -10.61 -2.11
CA GLY A 313 7.00 -9.97 -3.17
C GLY A 313 7.47 -8.57 -3.56
N MET A 314 8.64 -8.12 -3.06
CA MET A 314 9.19 -6.82 -3.45
C MET A 314 9.92 -6.89 -4.79
N ASP A 315 9.54 -6.01 -5.71
CA ASP A 315 10.25 -5.83 -6.98
C ASP A 315 11.75 -5.58 -6.72
N PRO A 316 12.66 -6.28 -7.43
CA PRO A 316 14.08 -5.98 -7.40
C PRO A 316 14.35 -4.51 -7.77
N ASP A 317 15.46 -3.96 -7.29
CA ASP A 317 15.89 -2.64 -7.75
C ASP A 317 16.40 -2.71 -9.19
N PHE A 318 15.50 -2.49 -10.15
CA PHE A 318 15.81 -2.52 -11.58
C PHE A 318 16.76 -1.38 -12.04
N LYS A 319 17.08 -0.41 -11.17
CA LYS A 319 18.10 0.62 -11.46
C LYS A 319 19.52 0.12 -11.23
N TYR A 320 19.69 -1.03 -10.58
CA TYR A 320 21.01 -1.65 -10.39
C TYR A 320 21.62 -2.04 -11.75
N ARG A 321 22.73 -1.38 -12.11
CA ARG A 321 23.43 -1.57 -13.41
C ARG A 321 24.77 -2.29 -13.29
N GLN A 322 25.18 -2.65 -12.08
CA GLN A 322 26.43 -3.36 -11.87
C GLN A 322 26.24 -4.86 -12.14
N ARG A 323 27.32 -5.57 -12.45
CA ARG A 323 27.28 -7.03 -12.47
C ARG A 323 27.01 -7.49 -11.04
N LEU A 324 26.11 -8.46 -10.87
CA LEU A 324 26.00 -9.22 -9.62
C LEU A 324 27.35 -9.91 -9.40
N ASP A 325 28.18 -9.35 -8.54
CA ASP A 325 29.50 -9.88 -8.20
C ASP A 325 29.33 -10.99 -7.17
N VAL A 326 28.92 -12.16 -7.65
CA VAL A 326 28.72 -13.36 -6.82
C VAL A 326 29.70 -14.43 -7.28
N ASP A 327 30.66 -14.76 -6.42
CA ASP A 327 31.62 -15.83 -6.67
C ASP A 327 31.02 -17.19 -6.27
N PHE A 328 30.69 -18.00 -7.28
CA PHE A 328 30.16 -19.35 -7.09
C PHE A 328 31.25 -20.45 -7.13
N THR A 329 32.53 -20.10 -7.33
CA THR A 329 33.60 -21.08 -7.59
C THR A 329 33.71 -22.11 -6.47
N HIS A 330 33.80 -21.64 -5.23
CA HIS A 330 33.88 -22.50 -4.04
C HIS A 330 32.61 -23.31 -3.79
N LEU A 331 31.44 -22.76 -4.14
CA LEU A 331 30.15 -23.42 -4.00
C LEU A 331 30.04 -24.59 -4.98
N ILE A 332 30.45 -24.37 -6.23
CA ILE A 332 30.47 -25.41 -7.28
C ILE A 332 31.43 -26.53 -6.88
N ASP A 333 32.66 -26.21 -6.48
CA ASP A 333 33.66 -27.23 -6.11
C ASP A 333 33.20 -28.10 -4.94
N SER A 334 32.63 -27.47 -3.90
CA SER A 334 32.06 -28.18 -2.76
C SER A 334 30.90 -29.11 -3.17
N CYS A 335 29.97 -28.61 -3.99
CA CYS A 335 28.84 -29.42 -4.44
C CYS A 335 29.26 -30.59 -5.34
N VAL A 336 30.28 -30.40 -6.19
CA VAL A 336 30.85 -31.45 -7.04
C VAL A 336 31.50 -32.54 -6.19
N ASN A 337 32.29 -32.16 -5.19
CA ASN A 337 32.92 -33.11 -4.28
C ASN A 337 31.87 -33.92 -3.53
N LYS A 338 30.80 -33.26 -3.04
CA LYS A 338 29.68 -33.93 -2.39
C LYS A 338 29.00 -34.96 -3.31
N ALA A 339 28.67 -34.58 -4.54
CA ALA A 339 28.04 -35.49 -5.51
C ALA A 339 28.90 -36.71 -5.84
N LYS A 340 30.23 -36.54 -5.94
CA LYS A 340 31.17 -37.65 -6.14
C LYS A 340 31.22 -38.60 -4.95
N VAL A 341 31.18 -38.07 -3.73
CA VAL A 341 31.14 -38.88 -2.51
C VAL A 341 29.84 -39.68 -2.45
N GLU A 342 28.69 -39.04 -2.65
CA GLU A 342 27.36 -39.69 -2.64
C GLU A 342 27.28 -40.82 -3.69
N GLU A 343 27.83 -40.63 -4.90
CA GLU A 343 27.89 -41.69 -5.92
C GLU A 343 28.81 -42.85 -5.50
N SER A 344 29.96 -42.55 -4.88
CA SER A 344 30.88 -43.58 -4.41
C SER A 344 30.28 -44.43 -3.29
N GLU A 345 29.51 -43.80 -2.40
CA GLU A 345 28.78 -44.47 -1.31
C GLU A 345 27.66 -45.36 -1.87
N GLN A 346 26.88 -44.86 -2.84
CA GLN A 346 25.85 -45.66 -3.52
C GLN A 346 26.45 -46.90 -4.20
N LYS A 347 27.55 -46.74 -4.93
CA LYS A 347 28.25 -47.88 -5.56
C LYS A 347 28.76 -48.88 -4.53
N ALA A 348 29.30 -48.41 -3.40
CA ALA A 348 29.75 -49.28 -2.33
C ALA A 348 28.58 -50.08 -1.72
N VAL A 349 27.42 -49.45 -1.50
CA VAL A 349 26.20 -50.12 -1.01
C VAL A 349 25.69 -51.15 -2.03
N GLU A 350 25.66 -50.82 -3.32
CA GLU A 350 25.26 -51.76 -4.37
C GLU A 350 26.20 -52.96 -4.48
N PHE A 351 27.51 -52.74 -4.41
CA PHE A 351 28.48 -53.85 -4.41
C PHE A 351 28.36 -54.71 -3.16
N SER A 352 28.11 -54.11 -1.99
CA SER A 352 27.84 -54.88 -0.76
C SER A 352 26.60 -55.76 -0.92
N LYS A 353 25.49 -55.21 -1.45
CA LYS A 353 24.27 -56.00 -1.68
C LYS A 353 24.49 -57.16 -2.65
N LYS A 354 25.17 -56.93 -3.77
CA LYS A 354 25.49 -57.99 -4.74
C LYS A 354 26.40 -59.06 -4.13
N PHE A 355 27.37 -58.65 -3.32
CA PHE A 355 28.25 -59.57 -2.62
C PHE A 355 27.47 -60.43 -1.61
N ASP A 356 26.55 -59.83 -0.86
CA ASP A 356 25.69 -60.55 0.09
C ASP A 356 24.72 -61.51 -0.63
N GLU A 357 24.19 -61.13 -1.80
CA GLU A 357 23.33 -61.97 -2.65
C GLU A 357 24.09 -63.17 -3.26
N GLU A 358 25.35 -62.98 -3.68
CA GLU A 358 26.19 -64.07 -4.21
C GLU A 358 26.65 -65.06 -3.13
N PHE A 359 26.71 -64.65 -1.86
CA PHE A 359 27.07 -65.52 -0.73
C PHE A 359 25.87 -66.18 -0.03
N THR A 360 24.65 -65.72 -0.32
CA THR A 360 23.40 -66.31 0.20
C THR A 360 22.67 -67.21 -0.79
N ALA A 361 23.13 -67.30 -2.04
CA ALA A 361 22.77 -68.30 -3.04
C ALA A 361 23.70 -69.52 -2.98
#